data_AF-A0AAI8AVB0-F1
#
_entry.id   AF-A0AAI8AVB0-F1
#
_cell.length_a   1.000
_cell.length_b   1.000
_cell.length_c   1.000
_cell.angle_alpha   90.00
_cell.angle_beta   90.00
_cell.angle_gamma   90.00
#
_symmetry.space_group_name_H-M   'P 1'
#
loop_
_entity.id
_entity.type
_entity.pdbx_description
1 polymer ?
#
loop_
_entity_poly.entity_id
_entity_poly.type
_entity_poly.pdbx_seq_one_letter_code
_entity_poly.pdbx_strand_id
1 'polypeptide(L)'
;MGNDPRLPRFADCHDPFWPRVDLGRLRERLNLQRPVSEAALEVAARCAAIDAAREFARWRAVLRERGYKRLEDVTGHDQGRALRVCYIRFVEAAVMHSLGSTAYLPAAHRGAAHD
;
A
#
# COMPACT_ATOMS: atom_id res chain seq x y z
N MET A 1 6.57 -9.61 -21.75
CA MET A 1 7.23 -9.62 -20.42
C MET A 1 6.36 -10.43 -19.49
N GLY A 2 6.82 -11.63 -19.12
CA GLY A 2 6.02 -12.65 -18.44
C GLY A 2 5.66 -12.25 -17.01
N ASN A 3 4.38 -12.36 -16.71
CA ASN A 3 3.78 -12.08 -15.40
C ASN A 3 4.05 -13.29 -14.49
N ASP A 4 5.29 -13.49 -14.02
CA ASP A 4 5.62 -14.62 -13.14
C ASP A 4 4.89 -14.44 -11.79
N PRO A 5 3.95 -15.33 -11.41
CA PRO A 5 3.22 -15.22 -10.15
C PRO A 5 4.11 -15.49 -8.93
N ARG A 6 5.35 -15.97 -9.11
CA ARG A 6 6.27 -16.32 -8.01
C ARG A 6 7.17 -15.18 -7.56
N LEU A 7 7.25 -14.09 -8.32
CA LEU A 7 8.08 -12.95 -7.94
C LEU A 7 7.33 -12.05 -6.95
N PRO A 8 7.97 -11.66 -5.82
CA PRO A 8 7.38 -10.71 -4.88
C PRO A 8 7.01 -9.42 -5.60
N ARG A 9 5.73 -9.06 -5.54
CA ARG A 9 5.22 -7.81 -6.10
C ARG A 9 5.12 -6.78 -5.00
N PHE A 10 5.65 -5.60 -5.28
CA PHE A 10 5.64 -4.51 -4.33
C PHE A 10 4.83 -3.35 -4.89
N ALA A 11 3.92 -2.83 -4.08
CA ALA A 11 3.38 -1.50 -4.26
C ALA A 11 4.22 -0.53 -3.44
N ASP A 12 5.08 0.23 -4.10
CA ASP A 12 5.87 1.28 -3.49
C ASP A 12 5.32 2.66 -3.85
N CYS A 13 5.30 3.56 -2.86
CA CYS A 13 5.41 4.98 -3.15
C CYS A 13 6.91 5.25 -3.45
N HIS A 14 7.25 6.07 -4.44
CA HIS A 14 8.63 6.32 -4.88
C HIS A 14 9.62 6.85 -3.81
N ASP A 15 9.17 7.01 -2.57
CA ASP A 15 9.97 7.42 -1.44
C ASP A 15 10.59 6.20 -0.71
N PRO A 16 11.93 6.06 -0.67
CA PRO A 16 12.60 4.94 -0.02
C PRO A 16 12.53 4.97 1.51
N PHE A 17 12.00 6.05 2.11
CA PHE A 17 11.83 6.13 3.55
C PHE A 17 10.81 5.10 4.07
N TRP A 18 9.76 4.85 3.30
CA TRP A 18 8.66 3.98 3.71
C TRP A 18 8.94 2.51 3.33
N PRO A 19 8.53 1.55 4.17
CA PRO A 19 8.68 0.14 3.84
C PRO A 19 7.85 -0.21 2.60
N ARG A 20 8.43 -1.02 1.71
CA ARG A 20 7.73 -1.52 0.52
C ARG A 20 6.55 -2.40 0.93
N VAL A 21 5.41 -2.24 0.26
CA VAL A 21 4.20 -3.03 0.53
C VAL A 21 4.24 -4.29 -0.33
N ASP A 22 4.54 -5.44 0.28
CA ASP A 22 4.47 -6.76 -0.36
C ASP A 22 3.01 -7.17 -0.57
N LEU A 23 2.60 -7.33 -1.83
CA LEU A 23 1.22 -7.65 -2.18
C LEU A 23 0.77 -9.03 -1.71
N GLY A 24 1.67 -10.02 -1.70
CA GLY A 24 1.35 -11.37 -1.23
C GLY A 24 1.08 -11.36 0.28
N ARG A 25 1.98 -10.75 1.05
CA ARG A 25 1.78 -10.58 2.50
C ARG A 25 0.57 -9.73 2.83
N LEU A 26 0.32 -8.68 2.04
CA LEU A 26 -0.84 -7.82 2.23
C LEU A 26 -2.13 -8.62 2.00
N ARG A 27 -2.21 -9.43 0.94
CA ARG A 27 -3.37 -10.29 0.65
C ARG A 27 -3.64 -11.27 1.78
N GLU A 28 -2.60 -11.94 2.27
CA GLU A 28 -2.69 -12.86 3.41
C GLU A 28 -3.18 -12.15 4.68
N ARG A 29 -2.60 -10.99 5.01
CA ARG A 29 -2.97 -10.20 6.20
C ARG A 29 -4.39 -9.68 6.15
N LEU A 30 -4.86 -9.24 4.99
CA LEU A 30 -6.21 -8.70 4.81
C LEU A 30 -7.27 -9.81 4.75
N ASN A 31 -6.88 -11.08 4.60
CA ASN A 31 -7.77 -12.23 4.52
C ASN A 31 -8.97 -11.99 3.58
N LEU A 32 -8.68 -11.45 2.38
CA LEU A 32 -9.69 -10.99 1.44
C LEU A 32 -10.62 -12.13 1.02
N GLN A 33 -11.86 -12.11 1.51
CA GLN A 33 -12.86 -13.18 1.29
C GLN A 33 -13.48 -13.15 -0.12
N ARG A 34 -13.40 -12.01 -0.82
CA ARG A 34 -13.94 -11.85 -2.18
C ARG A 34 -12.82 -11.98 -3.23
N PRO A 35 -13.13 -12.43 -4.45
CA PRO A 35 -12.15 -12.50 -5.53
C PRO A 35 -11.74 -11.07 -5.95
N VAL A 36 -10.72 -10.53 -5.31
CA VAL A 36 -10.02 -9.32 -5.71
C VAL A 36 -8.93 -9.71 -6.71
N SER A 37 -8.94 -9.10 -7.89
CA SER A 37 -7.89 -9.30 -8.89
C SER A 37 -6.56 -8.72 -8.41
N GLU A 38 -5.45 -9.34 -8.80
CA GLU A 38 -4.10 -8.86 -8.44
C GLU A 38 -3.85 -7.43 -8.93
N ALA A 39 -4.39 -7.05 -10.09
CA ALA A 39 -4.29 -5.70 -10.60
C ALA A 39 -5.04 -4.67 -9.71
N ALA A 40 -6.24 -5.01 -9.23
CA ALA A 40 -6.99 -4.13 -8.33
C ALA A 40 -6.28 -3.99 -6.98
N LEU A 41 -5.72 -5.09 -6.45
CA LEU A 41 -4.92 -5.07 -5.23
C LEU A 41 -3.67 -4.20 -5.38
N GLU A 42 -2.94 -4.33 -6.50
CA GLU A 42 -1.75 -3.53 -6.77
C GLU A 42 -2.05 -2.03 -6.83
N VAL A 43 -3.09 -1.64 -7.57
CA VAL A 43 -3.49 -0.22 -7.69
C VAL A 43 -3.93 0.33 -6.33
N ALA A 44 -4.79 -0.40 -5.61
CA ALA A 44 -5.24 0.01 -4.28
C ALA A 44 -4.07 0.15 -3.30
N ALA A 45 -3.12 -0.79 -3.31
CA ALA A 45 -1.93 -0.76 -2.46
C ALA A 45 -1.00 0.40 -2.82
N ARG A 46 -0.83 0.74 -4.11
CA ARG A 46 0.00 1.88 -4.52
C ARG A 46 -0.64 3.20 -4.10
N CYS A 47 -1.94 3.37 -4.29
CA CYS A 47 -2.68 4.54 -3.80
C CYS A 47 -2.56 4.66 -2.28
N ALA A 48 -2.79 3.57 -1.54
CA ALA A 48 -2.65 3.54 -0.09
C ALA A 48 -1.24 3.91 0.39
N ALA A 49 -0.19 3.43 -0.29
CA ALA A 49 1.20 3.78 0.03
C ALA A 49 1.48 5.29 -0.18
N ILE A 50 0.95 5.87 -1.25
CA ILE A 50 1.05 7.32 -1.52
C ILE A 50 0.31 8.12 -0.46
N ASP A 51 -0.90 7.71 -0.10
CA ASP A 51 -1.72 8.39 0.89
C ASP A 51 -1.09 8.31 2.29
N ALA A 52 -0.55 7.15 2.67
CA ALA A 52 0.22 7.00 3.89
C ALA A 52 1.45 7.94 3.89
N ALA A 53 2.19 7.99 2.78
CA ALA A 53 3.37 8.85 2.69
C ALA A 53 3.04 10.34 2.83
N ARG A 54 1.84 10.76 2.39
CA ARG A 54 1.31 12.12 2.57
C ARG A 54 0.88 12.36 4.02
N GLU A 55 0.11 11.45 4.60
CA GLU A 55 -0.38 11.56 5.98
C GLU A 55 0.77 11.71 6.98
N PHE A 56 1.82 10.90 6.81
CA PHE A 56 2.98 10.89 7.70
C PHE A 56 4.13 11.82 7.22
N ALA A 57 3.88 12.73 6.28
CA ALA A 57 4.93 13.57 5.69
C ALA A 57 5.67 14.44 6.71
N ARG A 58 4.96 15.00 7.71
CA ARG A 58 5.57 15.80 8.79
C ARG A 58 6.53 14.97 9.64
N TRP A 59 6.13 13.76 10.01
CA TRP A 59 6.98 12.84 10.77
C TRP A 59 8.23 12.48 9.99
N ARG A 60 8.08 12.17 8.70
CA ARG A 60 9.20 11.88 7.80
C ARG A 60 10.17 13.06 7.69
N ALA A 61 9.69 14.29 7.60
CA ALA A 61 10.54 15.48 7.55
C ALA A 61 11.41 15.61 8.82
N VAL A 62 10.78 15.56 10.00
CA VAL A 62 11.49 15.64 11.29
C VAL A 62 12.51 14.50 11.46
N LEU A 63 12.17 13.29 11.03
CA LEU A 63 13.08 12.14 11.12
C LEU A 63 14.27 12.26 10.15
N ARG A 64 14.05 12.81 8.95
CA ARG A 64 15.13 13.08 8.00
C ARG A 64 16.09 14.17 8.48
N GLU A 65 15.58 15.22 9.12
CA GLU A 65 16.43 16.25 9.75
C GLU A 65 17.34 15.67 10.84
N ARG A 66 16.89 14.59 11.50
CA ARG A 66 17.68 13.83 12.48
C ARG A 66 18.62 12.80 11.85
N GLY A 67 18.68 12.72 10.53
CA GLY A 67 19.59 11.82 9.79
C GLY A 67 19.04 10.43 9.46
N TYR A 68 17.79 10.12 9.83
CA TYR A 68 17.18 8.82 9.51
C TYR A 68 16.78 8.77 8.03
N LYS A 69 17.21 7.71 7.34
CA LYS A 69 16.96 7.55 5.89
C LYS A 69 15.77 6.65 5.61
N ARG A 70 15.47 5.73 6.53
CA ARG A 70 14.41 4.74 6.42
C ARG A 70 13.61 4.65 7.71
N LEU A 71 12.37 4.21 7.60
CA LEU A 71 11.54 3.95 8.76
C LEU A 71 12.10 2.80 9.62
N GLU A 72 12.79 1.84 9.01
CA GLU A 72 13.46 0.77 9.75
C GLU A 72 14.50 1.31 10.75
N ASP A 73 15.19 2.40 10.39
CA ASP A 73 16.26 2.99 11.19
C ASP A 73 15.74 3.55 12.53
N VAL A 74 14.45 3.88 12.63
CA VAL A 74 13.84 4.41 13.87
C VAL A 74 13.22 3.33 14.74
N THR A 75 13.09 2.09 14.26
CA THR A 75 12.43 1.00 15.01
C THR A 75 13.20 0.48 16.22
N GLY A 76 14.45 0.93 16.43
CA GLY A 76 15.18 0.71 17.68
C GLY A 76 14.52 1.35 18.90
N HIS A 77 13.62 2.31 18.71
CA HIS A 77 12.88 3.01 19.77
C HIS A 77 11.39 2.69 19.73
N ASP A 78 10.74 2.71 20.89
CA ASP A 78 9.31 2.42 21.05
C ASP A 78 8.42 3.28 20.14
N GLN A 79 8.73 4.58 20.07
CA GLN A 79 8.00 5.53 19.24
C GLN A 79 8.18 5.25 17.74
N GLY A 80 9.36 4.82 17.31
CA GLY A 80 9.59 4.42 15.92
C GLY A 80 8.89 3.12 15.57
N ARG A 81 8.82 2.16 16.52
CA ARG A 81 8.00 0.94 16.35
C ARG A 81 6.52 1.28 16.23
N ALA A 82 6.02 2.19 17.07
CA ALA A 82 4.63 2.65 16.99
C ALA A 82 4.34 3.31 15.63
N LEU A 83 5.22 4.20 15.15
CA LEU A 83 5.08 4.83 13.84
C LEU A 83 5.03 3.79 12.71
N ARG A 84 5.87 2.75 12.76
CA ARG A 84 5.84 1.65 11.79
C ARG A 84 4.52 0.90 11.81
N VAL A 85 3.98 0.61 13.00
CA VAL A 85 2.67 -0.02 13.13
C VAL A 85 1.57 0.88 12.55
N CYS A 86 1.57 2.16 12.88
CA CYS A 86 0.60 3.13 12.35
C CYS A 86 0.64 3.20 10.82
N TYR A 87 1.84 3.27 10.23
CA TYR A 87 2.01 3.26 8.77
C TYR A 87 1.39 2.01 8.14
N ILE A 88 1.72 0.82 8.65
CA ILE A 88 1.21 -0.46 8.12
C ILE A 88 -0.31 -0.53 8.26
N ARG A 89 -0.86 -0.15 9.42
CA ARG A 89 -2.31 -0.17 9.65
C ARG A 89 -3.05 0.82 8.77
N PHE A 90 -2.47 2.00 8.52
CA PHE A 90 -3.04 2.97 7.58
C PHE A 90 -3.12 2.37 6.18
N VAL A 91 -2.02 1.78 5.68
CA VAL A 91 -1.99 1.15 4.35
C VAL A 91 -3.05 0.05 4.25
N GLU A 92 -3.13 -0.84 5.23
CA GLU A 92 -4.16 -1.90 5.28
C GLU A 92 -5.58 -1.33 5.22
N ALA A 93 -5.87 -0.33 6.06
CA ALA A 93 -7.19 0.30 6.12
C ALA A 93 -7.54 1.02 4.80
N ALA A 94 -6.60 1.75 4.21
CA ALA A 94 -6.79 2.45 2.95
C ALA A 94 -7.01 1.47 1.77
N VAL A 95 -6.30 0.34 1.75
CA VAL A 95 -6.54 -0.73 0.77
C VAL A 95 -7.94 -1.32 0.93
N MET A 96 -8.34 -1.68 2.15
CA MET A 96 -9.68 -2.21 2.41
C MET A 96 -10.77 -1.19 2.05
N HIS A 97 -10.57 0.08 2.40
CA HIS A 97 -11.47 1.16 2.02
C HIS A 97 -11.59 1.26 0.50
N SER A 98 -10.48 1.32 -0.21
CA SER A 98 -10.47 1.43 -1.67
C SER A 98 -11.19 0.25 -2.31
N LEU A 99 -10.87 -0.98 -1.92
CA LEU A 99 -11.49 -2.19 -2.47
C LEU A 99 -12.98 -2.31 -2.11
N GLY A 100 -13.38 -1.90 -0.90
CA GLY A 100 -14.77 -1.84 -0.47
C GLY A 100 -15.56 -0.73 -1.18
N SER A 101 -14.92 0.40 -1.47
CA SER A 101 -15.48 1.52 -2.24
C SER A 101 -15.64 1.18 -3.72
N THR A 102 -14.72 0.38 -4.29
CA THR A 102 -14.87 -0.13 -5.67
C THR A 102 -16.12 -0.99 -5.87
N ALA A 103 -16.68 -1.57 -4.79
CA ALA A 103 -17.99 -2.24 -4.88
C ALA A 103 -19.15 -1.27 -5.22
N TYR A 104 -18.95 0.04 -5.04
CA TYR A 104 -19.89 1.10 -5.42
C TYR A 104 -19.59 1.72 -6.79
N LEU A 105 -18.45 1.39 -7.42
CA LEU A 105 -18.23 1.79 -8.80
C LEU A 105 -19.05 0.86 -9.71
N PRO A 106 -20.01 1.37 -10.49
CA PRO A 106 -20.69 0.55 -11.48
C PRO A 106 -19.61 -0.03 -12.39
N ALA A 107 -19.66 -1.34 -12.63
CA ALA A 107 -18.82 -1.96 -13.64
C ALA A 107 -19.00 -1.15 -14.93
N ALA A 108 -17.97 -0.40 -15.32
CA ALA A 108 -17.99 0.37 -16.55
C ALA A 108 -18.41 -0.60 -17.65
N HIS A 109 -19.49 -0.25 -18.34
CA HIS A 109 -20.15 -1.11 -19.30
C HIS A 109 -19.13 -1.68 -20.28
N ARG A 110 -18.99 -3.00 -20.25
CA ARG A 110 -18.39 -3.76 -21.34
C ARG A 110 -19.34 -3.59 -22.54
N GLY A 111 -19.06 -2.66 -23.42
CA GLY A 111 -19.88 -2.43 -24.60
C GLY A 111 -19.36 -1.33 -25.51
N ALA A 112 -18.54 -1.73 -26.47
CA ALA A 112 -18.64 -1.28 -27.85
C ALA A 112 -17.84 -2.27 -28.72
N ALA A 113 -18.50 -3.37 -29.10
CA ALA A 113 -18.13 -4.06 -30.31
C ALA A 113 -18.44 -3.09 -31.46
N HIS A 114 -17.41 -2.68 -32.20
CA HIS A 114 -17.60 -2.05 -33.49
C HIS A 114 -17.58 -3.19 -34.53
N ASP A 115 -18.74 -3.40 -35.16
CA ASP A 115 -18.85 -4.06 -36.46
C ASP A 115 -18.15 -3.22 -37.55
#